data_AF-A0A7G8J5H2-F1
#
_entry.id   AF-A0A7G8J5H2-F1
#
_cell.length_a   1.000
_cell.length_b   1.000
_cell.length_c   1.000
_cell.angle_alpha   90.00
_cell.angle_beta   90.00
_cell.angle_gamma   90.00
#
_symmetry.space_group_name_H-M   'P 1'
#
loop_
_entity.id
_entity.type
_entity.pdbx_description
1 polymer ?
#
loop_
_entity_poly.entity_id
_entity_poly.type
_entity_poly.pdbx_seq_one_letter_code
_entity_poly.pdbx_strand_id
1 'polypeptide(L)'
;MPLQGDIRAKNVTEVLLGVQLFKQPKSRYLSVRVLEKNAQWYIKRSTGKETVPEATQWVMTHLHELFALKPVERGGGVSSLIRLISTHLEYQQQRQLVGEISEATLTIYNKSGRHFMKWLLCNGYKRLSDIERTSLRSYAMDRVSKDGLSPNTVNLEVVYFRMFWSWLQSEELVARPWDMPKLRQAIENRTGGEPFADGDLKQIRLILPIVIILILLCYIISGNV
;
A
#
# COMPACT_ATOMS: atom_id res chain seq x y z
N MET A 1 17.86 26.70 11.77
CA MET A 1 18.44 26.09 10.56
C MET A 1 17.50 26.36 9.41
N PRO A 2 17.95 26.96 8.29
CA PRO A 2 17.08 27.16 7.14
C PRO A 2 16.66 25.79 6.59
N LEU A 3 15.38 25.66 6.24
CA LEU A 3 14.81 24.48 5.60
C LEU A 3 15.65 24.15 4.37
N GLN A 4 16.48 23.12 4.48
CA GLN A 4 17.31 22.64 3.39
C GLN A 4 16.35 22.22 2.27
N GLY A 5 16.38 22.97 1.17
CA GLY A 5 15.37 22.90 0.12
C GLY A 5 15.10 21.46 -0.31
N ASP A 6 13.82 21.15 -0.50
CA ASP A 6 13.27 19.93 -1.09
C ASP A 6 14.15 19.39 -2.23
N ILE A 7 15.00 18.41 -1.93
CA ILE A 7 15.95 17.89 -2.93
C ILE A 7 15.25 17.00 -3.98
N ARG A 8 13.96 16.64 -3.81
CA ARG A 8 13.36 15.55 -4.62
C ARG A 8 11.92 15.69 -5.11
N ALA A 9 11.16 16.71 -4.70
CA ALA A 9 9.84 16.93 -5.26
C ALA A 9 9.97 17.57 -6.66
N LYS A 10 9.70 16.81 -7.73
CA LYS A 10 9.57 17.37 -9.08
C LYS A 10 8.20 18.06 -9.21
N ASN A 11 8.17 19.21 -9.89
CA ASN A 11 6.94 19.97 -10.18
C ASN A 11 6.16 20.39 -8.93
N VAL A 12 6.82 21.12 -8.02
CA VAL A 12 6.14 21.76 -6.90
C VAL A 12 5.48 23.05 -7.40
N THR A 13 4.18 23.20 -7.14
CA THR A 13 3.42 24.43 -7.42
C THR A 13 2.89 24.97 -6.11
N GLU A 14 3.30 26.19 -5.74
CA GLU A 14 2.74 26.87 -4.59
C GLU A 14 1.34 27.41 -4.94
N VAL A 15 0.33 27.05 -4.14
CA VAL A 15 -1.06 27.46 -4.34
C VAL A 15 -1.39 28.68 -3.49
N LEU A 16 -0.93 28.67 -2.24
CA LEU A 16 -0.93 29.80 -1.33
C LEU A 16 0.27 29.65 -0.39
N LEU A 17 0.57 30.70 0.39
CA LEU A 17 1.70 30.70 1.31
C LEU A 17 1.67 29.49 2.25
N GLY A 18 2.65 28.61 2.10
CA GLY A 18 2.74 27.38 2.91
C GLY A 18 1.87 26.21 2.41
N VAL A 19 1.11 26.32 1.32
CA VAL A 19 0.37 25.19 0.72
C VAL A 19 0.91 24.92 -0.67
N GLN A 20 1.40 23.70 -0.86
CA GLN A 20 2.10 23.29 -2.06
C GLN A 20 1.47 22.04 -2.67
N LEU A 21 1.25 22.09 -3.97
CA LEU A 21 0.96 20.92 -4.78
C LEU A 21 2.26 20.30 -5.26
N PHE A 22 2.32 18.98 -5.29
CA PHE A 22 3.46 18.25 -5.83
C PHE A 22 3.02 16.91 -6.39
N LYS A 23 3.80 16.39 -7.34
CA LYS A 23 3.57 15.06 -7.92
C LYS A 23 4.59 14.07 -7.38
N GLN A 24 4.10 13.04 -6.69
CA GLN A 24 4.96 11.97 -6.21
C GLN A 24 5.53 11.15 -7.40
N PRO A 25 6.73 10.58 -7.27
CA PRO A 25 7.27 9.67 -8.25
C PRO A 25 6.30 8.51 -8.54
N LYS A 26 5.95 8.31 -9.81
CA LYS A 26 5.01 7.26 -10.29
C LYS A 26 3.54 7.42 -9.85
N SER A 27 3.18 8.50 -9.16
CA SER A 27 1.77 8.82 -8.96
C SER A 27 1.17 9.45 -10.22
N ARG A 28 -0.05 9.06 -10.57
CA ARG A 28 -0.84 9.75 -11.60
C ARG A 28 -1.36 11.09 -11.09
N TYR A 29 -1.73 11.12 -9.80
CA TYR A 29 -2.40 12.23 -9.12
C TYR A 29 -1.44 13.14 -8.35
N LEU A 30 -1.85 14.39 -8.18
CA LEU A 30 -1.20 15.41 -7.37
C LEU A 30 -1.54 15.23 -5.89
N SER A 31 -0.59 15.55 -5.03
CA SER A 31 -0.79 15.63 -3.59
C SER A 31 -0.64 17.09 -3.15
N VAL A 32 -1.39 17.48 -2.12
CA VAL A 32 -1.18 18.75 -1.42
C VAL A 32 -0.39 18.49 -0.15
N ARG A 33 0.53 19.40 0.17
CA ARG A 33 1.12 19.53 1.50
C ARG A 33 0.95 20.93 2.07
N VAL A 34 0.68 21.02 3.36
CA VAL A 34 0.63 22.28 4.12
C VAL A 34 1.84 22.31 5.05
N LEU A 35 2.76 23.25 4.80
CA LEU A 35 3.98 23.48 5.56
C LEU A 35 3.75 24.56 6.61
N GLU A 36 4.19 24.32 7.84
CA GLU A 36 4.25 25.35 8.87
C GLU A 36 5.65 25.98 8.91
N LYS A 37 5.73 27.33 8.82
CA LYS A 37 6.97 28.08 8.58
C LYS A 37 8.13 27.78 9.55
N ASN A 38 7.82 27.43 10.80
CA ASN A 38 8.79 27.25 11.88
C ASN A 38 8.84 25.83 12.40
N ALA A 39 8.15 24.91 11.74
CA ALA A 39 7.85 23.61 12.29
C ALA A 39 8.37 22.53 11.36
N GLN A 40 8.84 21.45 11.98
CA GLN A 40 9.21 20.25 11.25
C GLN A 40 7.96 19.45 10.86
N TRP A 41 6.75 20.00 10.87
CA TRP A 41 5.55 19.23 10.56
C TRP A 41 4.80 19.74 9.34
N TYR A 42 4.09 18.83 8.69
CA TYR A 42 3.22 19.14 7.58
C TYR A 42 2.00 18.20 7.53
N ILE A 43 0.96 18.67 6.85
CA ILE A 43 -0.20 17.85 6.48
C ILE A 43 -0.02 17.45 5.04
N LYS A 44 -0.26 16.17 4.70
CA LYS A 44 -0.24 15.69 3.32
C LYS A 44 -1.53 14.96 2.99
N ARG A 45 -2.12 15.28 1.84
CA ARG A 45 -3.36 14.67 1.37
C ARG A 45 -3.31 14.49 -0.14
N SER A 46 -3.85 13.38 -0.64
CA SER A 46 -4.06 13.28 -2.09
C SER A 46 -5.25 14.11 -2.53
N THR A 47 -5.15 14.77 -3.68
CA THR A 47 -6.27 15.51 -4.27
C THR A 47 -7.12 14.61 -5.18
N GLY A 48 -6.59 13.47 -5.63
CA GLY A 48 -7.22 12.64 -6.66
C GLY A 48 -7.33 13.34 -8.03
N LYS A 49 -6.59 14.43 -8.25
CA LYS A 49 -6.58 15.20 -9.51
C LYS A 49 -5.26 15.07 -10.24
N GLU A 50 -5.33 14.97 -11.57
CA GLU A 50 -4.15 14.74 -12.41
C GLU A 50 -3.51 16.05 -12.88
N THR A 51 -4.33 17.09 -13.04
CA THR A 51 -3.92 18.39 -13.56
C THR A 51 -3.77 19.41 -12.44
N VAL A 52 -2.83 20.34 -12.61
CA VAL A 52 -2.59 21.42 -11.63
C VAL A 52 -3.83 22.30 -11.44
N PRO A 53 -4.55 22.74 -12.50
CA PRO A 53 -5.75 23.56 -12.32
C PRO A 53 -6.84 22.88 -11.48
N GLU A 54 -7.13 21.60 -11.76
CA GLU A 54 -8.12 20.84 -10.99
C GLU A 54 -7.69 20.62 -9.54
N ALA A 55 -6.41 20.31 -9.31
CA ALA A 55 -5.87 20.13 -7.99
C ALA A 55 -5.90 21.43 -7.17
N THR A 56 -5.57 22.57 -7.80
CA THR A 56 -5.66 23.90 -7.19
C THR A 56 -7.09 24.22 -6.80
N GLN A 57 -8.06 24.00 -7.68
CA GLN A 57 -9.48 24.21 -7.35
C GLN A 57 -9.91 23.34 -6.17
N TRP A 58 -9.50 22.06 -6.16
CA TRP A 58 -9.79 21.15 -5.06
C TRP A 58 -9.21 21.65 -3.74
N VAL A 59 -7.96 22.13 -3.72
CA VAL A 59 -7.33 22.72 -2.53
C VAL A 59 -8.14 23.90 -1.99
N MET A 60 -8.54 24.81 -2.88
CA MET A 60 -9.31 25.99 -2.50
C MET A 60 -10.67 25.63 -1.90
N THR A 61 -11.34 24.58 -2.41
CA THR A 61 -12.61 24.09 -1.85
C THR A 61 -12.44 23.40 -0.49
N HIS A 62 -11.34 22.68 -0.27
CA HIS A 62 -11.13 21.86 0.93
C HIS A 62 -10.14 22.49 1.93
N LEU A 63 -9.92 23.81 1.82
CA LEU A 63 -8.93 24.54 2.62
C LEU A 63 -9.19 24.36 4.12
N HIS A 64 -10.44 24.53 4.54
CA HIS A 64 -10.88 24.38 5.93
C HIS A 64 -10.59 22.97 6.49
N GLU A 65 -10.81 21.92 5.69
CA GLU A 65 -10.51 20.55 6.10
C GLU A 65 -9.00 20.34 6.25
N LEU A 66 -8.20 20.88 5.32
CA LEU A 66 -6.75 20.74 5.37
C LEU A 66 -6.18 21.35 6.65
N PHE A 67 -6.64 22.52 7.07
CA PHE A 67 -6.19 23.17 8.29
C PHE A 67 -6.74 22.55 9.58
N ALA A 68 -7.82 21.77 9.50
CA ALA A 68 -8.35 21.02 10.64
C ALA A 68 -7.59 19.70 10.92
N LEU A 69 -6.76 19.24 9.98
CA LEU A 69 -6.02 17.99 10.13
C LEU A 69 -4.87 18.13 11.12
N LYS A 70 -4.62 17.06 11.87
CA LYS A 70 -3.46 16.99 12.74
C LYS A 70 -2.19 16.83 11.90
N PRO A 71 -1.09 17.48 12.28
CA PRO A 71 0.12 17.50 11.48
C PRO A 71 0.99 16.26 11.73
N VAL A 72 1.82 15.92 10.75
CA VAL A 72 2.78 14.81 10.85
C VAL A 72 4.17 15.37 11.13
N GLU A 73 4.83 14.90 12.19
CA GLU A 73 6.21 15.26 12.53
C GLU A 73 7.21 14.76 11.45
N ARG A 74 8.06 15.65 10.91
CA ARG A 74 9.29 15.30 10.18
C ARG A 74 10.35 14.96 11.22
N GLY A 75 10.92 13.78 11.12
CA GLY A 75 12.01 13.38 12.01
C GLY A 75 12.35 11.90 11.84
N GLY A 76 13.52 11.64 11.24
CA GLY A 76 14.01 10.31 10.90
C GLY A 76 14.46 9.46 12.09
N GLY A 77 14.76 8.19 11.79
CA GLY A 77 15.49 7.21 12.63
C GLY A 77 14.81 6.75 13.93
N VAL A 78 14.02 7.59 14.60
CA VAL A 78 13.46 7.36 15.94
C VAL A 78 11.96 7.06 15.91
N SER A 79 11.31 7.29 14.77
CA SER A 79 9.90 6.99 14.57
C SER A 79 9.69 5.46 14.56
N SER A 80 8.86 4.98 15.48
CA SER A 80 8.51 3.55 15.61
C SER A 80 8.02 2.99 14.27
N LEU A 81 8.60 1.86 13.84
CA LEU A 81 8.15 1.15 12.63
C LEU A 81 6.65 0.85 12.65
N ILE A 82 6.10 0.55 13.83
CA ILE A 82 4.67 0.35 14.02
C ILE A 82 3.90 1.60 13.62
N ARG A 83 4.26 2.76 14.19
CA ARG A 83 3.60 4.04 13.89
C ARG A 83 3.67 4.36 12.40
N LEU A 84 4.85 4.20 11.80
CA LEU A 84 5.06 4.50 10.38
C LEU A 84 4.26 3.60 9.43
N ILE A 85 4.22 2.29 9.71
CA ILE A 85 3.42 1.36 8.90
C ILE A 85 1.94 1.67 9.08
N SER A 86 1.46 1.95 10.29
CA SER A 86 0.07 2.35 10.53
C SER A 86 -0.30 3.62 9.77
N THR A 87 0.53 4.66 9.83
CA THR A 87 0.31 5.90 9.06
C THR A 87 0.34 5.65 7.56
N HIS A 88 1.19 4.76 7.08
CA HIS A 88 1.19 4.37 5.67
C HIS A 88 -0.11 3.64 5.26
N LEU A 89 -0.66 2.78 6.13
CA LEU A 89 -1.95 2.12 5.87
C LEU A 89 -3.11 3.13 5.86
N GLU A 90 -3.12 4.11 6.76
CA GLU A 90 -4.06 5.24 6.73
C GLU A 90 -3.95 6.03 5.42
N TYR A 91 -2.73 6.29 4.96
CA TYR A 91 -2.50 6.92 3.65
C TYR A 91 -3.09 6.08 2.50
N GLN A 92 -2.90 4.75 2.50
CA GLN A 92 -3.52 3.89 1.47
C GLN A 92 -5.06 3.93 1.55
N GLN A 93 -5.63 4.02 2.76
CA GLN A 93 -7.08 4.17 2.94
C GLN A 93 -7.59 5.48 2.34
N GLN A 94 -6.88 6.59 2.53
CA GLN A 94 -7.23 7.87 1.87
C GLN A 94 -7.20 7.76 0.35
N ARG A 95 -6.20 7.07 -0.22
CA ARG A 95 -6.10 6.82 -1.66
C ARG A 95 -7.27 5.98 -2.19
N GLN A 96 -7.77 5.03 -1.39
CA GLN A 96 -8.95 4.26 -1.75
C GLN A 96 -10.20 5.14 -1.74
N LEU A 97 -10.37 5.99 -0.72
CA LEU A 97 -11.52 6.90 -0.61
C LEU A 97 -11.61 7.89 -1.78
N VAL A 98 -10.47 8.36 -2.30
CA VAL A 98 -10.42 9.23 -3.49
C VAL A 98 -10.38 8.46 -4.82
N GLY A 99 -10.52 7.13 -4.79
CA GLY A 99 -10.63 6.28 -5.98
C GLY A 99 -9.31 5.99 -6.71
N GLU A 100 -8.15 6.28 -6.12
CA GLU A 100 -6.85 5.98 -6.75
C GLU A 100 -6.50 4.49 -6.74
N ILE A 101 -7.02 3.76 -5.76
CA ILE A 101 -6.83 2.31 -5.63
C ILE A 101 -8.15 1.63 -5.33
N SER A 102 -8.31 0.38 -5.77
CA SER A 102 -9.49 -0.42 -5.47
C SER A 102 -9.49 -0.94 -4.02
N GLU A 103 -10.68 -1.29 -3.51
CA GLU A 103 -10.84 -1.91 -2.19
C GLU A 103 -10.09 -3.25 -2.07
N ALA A 104 -10.09 -4.06 -3.14
CA ALA A 104 -9.31 -5.29 -3.21
C ALA A 104 -7.81 -5.02 -3.04
N THR A 105 -7.30 -3.95 -3.67
CA THR A 105 -5.91 -3.52 -3.54
C THR A 105 -5.59 -3.08 -2.12
N LEU A 106 -6.46 -2.27 -1.51
CA LEU A 106 -6.33 -1.86 -0.10
C LEU A 106 -6.29 -3.07 0.84
N THR A 107 -7.15 -4.07 0.61
CA THR A 107 -7.21 -5.29 1.41
C THR A 107 -5.89 -6.07 1.36
N ILE A 108 -5.30 -6.20 0.16
CA ILE A 108 -3.98 -6.83 -0.02
C ILE A 108 -2.91 -6.04 0.73
N TYR A 109 -2.91 -4.71 0.61
CA TYR A 109 -1.95 -3.84 1.29
C TYR A 109 -2.05 -3.92 2.81
N ASN A 110 -3.26 -3.94 3.36
CA ASN A 110 -3.52 -4.12 4.80
C ASN A 110 -3.03 -5.49 5.29
N LYS A 111 -3.24 -6.55 4.50
CA LYS A 111 -2.73 -7.89 4.82
C LYS A 111 -1.20 -7.90 4.85
N SER A 112 -0.55 -7.40 3.80
CA SER A 112 0.91 -7.32 3.70
C SER A 112 1.52 -6.47 4.81
N GLY A 113 0.93 -5.30 5.11
CA GLY A 113 1.38 -4.42 6.18
C GLY A 113 1.33 -5.08 7.56
N ARG A 114 0.26 -5.82 7.87
CA ARG A 114 0.13 -6.57 9.13
C ARG A 114 1.16 -7.69 9.26
N HIS A 115 1.36 -8.48 8.19
CA HIS A 115 2.37 -9.55 8.20
C HIS A 115 3.77 -8.99 8.38
N PHE A 116 4.09 -7.93 7.65
CA PHE A 116 5.38 -7.27 7.73
C PHE A 116 5.64 -6.68 9.12
N MET A 117 4.65 -5.99 9.70
CA MET A 117 4.73 -5.46 11.06
C MET A 117 4.95 -6.58 12.08
N LYS A 118 4.21 -7.69 11.99
CA LYS A 118 4.41 -8.85 12.86
C LYS A 118 5.84 -9.40 12.74
N TRP A 119 6.33 -9.58 11.52
CA TRP A 119 7.68 -10.10 11.29
C TRP A 119 8.77 -9.18 11.86
N LEU A 120 8.64 -7.86 11.67
CA LEU A 120 9.58 -6.88 12.24
C LEU A 120 9.66 -7.01 13.77
N LEU A 121 8.51 -7.11 14.43
CA LEU A 121 8.44 -7.24 15.89
C LEU A 121 9.05 -8.54 16.38
N CYS A 122 8.74 -9.66 15.74
CA CYS A 122 9.31 -10.97 16.09
C CYS A 122 10.84 -11.02 15.92
N ASN A 123 11.41 -10.21 15.02
CA ASN A 123 12.85 -10.15 14.76
C ASN A 123 13.53 -8.96 15.45
N GLY A 124 12.83 -8.24 16.34
CA GLY A 124 13.43 -7.17 17.16
C GLY A 124 13.66 -5.83 16.46
N TYR A 125 13.15 -5.65 15.24
CA TYR A 125 13.26 -4.37 14.52
C TYR A 125 12.28 -3.35 15.12
N LYS A 126 12.81 -2.27 15.71
CA LYS A 126 11.98 -1.24 16.37
C LYS A 126 11.94 0.06 15.57
N ARG A 127 13.02 0.36 14.86
CA ARG A 127 13.27 1.63 14.17
C ARG A 127 13.60 1.39 12.70
N LEU A 128 13.39 2.41 11.87
CA LEU A 128 13.79 2.38 10.46
C LEU A 128 15.28 2.11 10.26
N SER A 129 16.12 2.64 11.16
CA SER A 129 17.58 2.43 11.14
C SER A 129 17.97 0.97 11.30
N ASP A 130 17.12 0.17 11.92
CA ASP A 130 17.39 -1.25 12.20
C ASP A 130 17.20 -2.10 10.94
N ILE A 131 16.50 -1.57 9.92
CA ILE A 131 16.22 -2.30 8.68
C ILE A 131 17.40 -2.16 7.73
N GLU A 132 18.09 -3.28 7.50
CA GLU A 132 19.19 -3.37 6.54
C GLU A 132 18.71 -3.81 5.15
N ARG A 133 19.57 -3.62 4.15
CA ARG A 133 19.30 -4.06 2.76
C ARG A 133 18.98 -5.56 2.68
N THR A 134 19.55 -6.35 3.59
CA THR A 134 19.39 -7.80 3.73
C THR A 134 18.09 -8.20 4.41
N SER A 135 17.48 -7.33 5.25
CA SER A 135 16.29 -7.65 6.04
C SER A 135 15.10 -8.10 5.19
N LEU A 136 14.91 -7.49 4.01
CA LEU A 136 13.86 -7.92 3.05
C LEU A 136 14.10 -9.27 2.43
N ARG A 137 15.37 -9.62 2.18
CA ARG A 137 15.72 -10.95 1.68
C ARG A 137 15.42 -11.97 2.77
N SER A 138 15.77 -11.68 4.03
CA SER A 138 15.44 -12.53 5.17
C SER A 138 13.93 -12.69 5.34
N TYR A 139 13.16 -11.59 5.24
CA TYR A 139 11.70 -11.62 5.22
C TYR A 139 11.17 -12.56 4.13
N ALA A 140 11.58 -12.35 2.88
CA ALA A 140 11.10 -13.16 1.77
C ALA A 140 11.43 -14.65 1.93
N MET A 141 12.64 -14.98 2.39
CA MET A 141 13.06 -16.36 2.66
C MET A 141 12.24 -16.98 3.79
N ASP A 142 11.98 -16.25 4.87
CA ASP A 142 11.13 -16.71 5.98
C ASP A 142 9.71 -17.02 5.50
N ARG A 143 9.11 -16.14 4.70
CA ARG A 143 7.74 -16.33 4.19
C ARG A 143 7.61 -17.57 3.30
N VAL A 144 8.62 -17.86 2.49
CA VAL A 144 8.62 -19.08 1.65
C VAL A 144 8.91 -20.32 2.48
N SER A 145 9.97 -20.30 3.30
CA SER A 145 10.48 -21.50 3.98
C SER A 145 9.72 -21.88 5.25
N LYS A 146 9.27 -20.88 6.03
CA LYS A 146 8.59 -21.10 7.32
C LYS A 146 7.07 -21.08 7.17
N ASP A 147 6.55 -20.13 6.38
CA ASP A 147 5.10 -19.97 6.21
C ASP A 147 4.54 -20.72 4.99
N GLY A 148 5.40 -21.36 4.19
CA GLY A 148 4.99 -22.18 3.04
C GLY A 148 4.33 -21.38 1.92
N LEU A 149 4.54 -20.06 1.84
CA LEU A 149 3.90 -19.24 0.83
C LEU A 149 4.53 -19.40 -0.54
N SER A 150 3.69 -19.30 -1.57
CA SER A 150 4.17 -19.26 -2.94
C SER A 150 5.10 -18.04 -3.13
N PRO A 151 6.20 -18.19 -3.88
CA PRO A 151 7.10 -17.07 -4.14
C PRO A 151 6.41 -15.86 -4.81
N ASN A 152 5.34 -16.09 -5.60
CA ASN A 152 4.56 -15.01 -6.20
C ASN A 152 3.83 -14.19 -5.14
N THR A 153 3.21 -14.85 -4.16
CA THR A 153 2.58 -14.18 -3.02
C THR A 153 3.61 -13.35 -2.25
N VAL A 154 4.77 -13.92 -1.97
CA VAL A 154 5.86 -13.22 -1.27
C VAL A 154 6.39 -12.04 -2.08
N ASN A 155 6.49 -12.17 -3.40
CA ASN A 155 6.90 -11.08 -4.27
C ASN A 155 5.91 -9.90 -4.23
N LEU A 156 4.60 -10.16 -4.16
CA LEU A 156 3.59 -9.09 -3.97
C LEU A 156 3.78 -8.38 -2.62
N GLU A 157 4.07 -9.11 -1.54
CA GLU A 157 4.38 -8.52 -0.24
C GLU A 157 5.66 -7.66 -0.28
N VAL A 158 6.70 -8.11 -0.99
CA VAL A 158 7.94 -7.34 -1.19
C VAL A 158 7.71 -6.09 -2.05
N VAL A 159 6.84 -6.17 -3.06
CA VAL A 159 6.40 -5.00 -3.84
C VAL A 159 5.70 -3.99 -2.94
N TYR A 160 4.82 -4.43 -2.04
CA TYR A 160 4.20 -3.56 -1.05
C TYR A 160 5.25 -2.89 -0.15
N PHE A 161 6.27 -3.62 0.32
CA PHE A 161 7.32 -3.00 1.14
C PHE A 161 8.12 -1.94 0.36
N ARG A 162 8.41 -2.17 -0.92
CA ARG A 162 9.05 -1.15 -1.77
C ARG A 162 8.19 0.10 -1.91
N MET A 163 6.88 -0.07 -2.02
CA MET A 163 5.93 1.05 -2.03
C MET A 163 5.97 1.81 -0.71
N PHE A 164 5.96 1.11 0.44
CA PHE A 164 6.15 1.73 1.76
C PHE A 164 7.47 2.52 1.84
N TRP A 165 8.58 1.95 1.39
CA TRP A 165 9.86 2.64 1.40
C TRP A 165 9.91 3.86 0.47
N SER A 166 9.27 3.76 -0.71
CA SER A 166 9.09 4.88 -1.62
C SER A 166 8.23 5.99 -1.00
N TRP A 167 7.21 5.61 -0.23
CA TRP A 167 6.40 6.54 0.53
C TRP A 167 7.24 7.27 1.58
N LEU A 168 8.04 6.55 2.39
CA LEU A 168 8.95 7.15 3.38
C LEU A 168 9.92 8.16 2.75
N GLN A 169 10.41 7.90 1.54
CA GLN A 169 11.25 8.86 0.80
C GLN A 169 10.46 10.10 0.40
N SER A 170 9.21 9.92 -0.04
CA SER A 170 8.31 11.02 -0.39
C SER A 170 7.88 11.85 0.82
N GLU A 171 7.93 11.26 2.02
CA GLU A 171 7.74 11.94 3.30
C GLU A 171 9.04 12.55 3.84
N GLU A 172 10.15 12.44 3.11
CA GLU A 172 11.49 12.88 3.53
C GLU A 172 11.97 12.23 4.86
N LEU A 173 11.34 11.13 5.29
CA LEU A 173 11.71 10.39 6.49
C LEU A 173 12.97 9.55 6.28
N VAL A 174 13.30 9.25 5.02
CA VAL A 174 14.54 8.59 4.62
C VAL A 174 15.16 9.26 3.39
N ALA A 175 16.45 9.59 3.48
CA ALA A 175 17.18 10.24 2.40
C ALA A 175 17.68 9.24 1.33
N ARG A 176 17.87 7.95 1.67
CA ARG A 176 18.53 7.01 0.77
C ARG A 176 17.52 6.28 -0.14
N PRO A 177 17.68 6.33 -1.47
CA PRO A 177 16.95 5.45 -2.37
C PRO A 177 17.28 3.99 -2.02
N TRP A 178 16.26 3.17 -1.80
CA TRP A 178 16.44 1.74 -1.59
C TRP A 178 16.54 1.06 -2.95
N ASP A 179 17.76 0.93 -3.44
CA ASP A 179 18.02 0.19 -4.66
C ASP A 179 17.98 -1.31 -4.33
N MET A 180 16.88 -1.98 -4.69
CA MET A 180 16.78 -3.42 -4.53
C MET A 180 16.64 -4.11 -5.88
N PRO A 181 17.50 -5.11 -6.16
CA PRO A 181 17.31 -5.94 -7.33
C PRO A 181 15.90 -6.56 -7.27
N LYS A 182 15.20 -6.59 -8.40
CA LYS A 182 13.96 -7.37 -8.51
C LYS A 182 14.30 -8.79 -8.06
N LEU A 183 13.53 -9.34 -7.11
CA LEU A 183 13.64 -10.77 -6.82
C LEU A 183 13.46 -11.48 -8.17
N ARG A 184 14.38 -12.38 -8.52
CA ARG A 184 14.17 -13.24 -9.68
C ARG A 184 12.79 -13.85 -9.50
N GLN A 185 11.92 -13.71 -10.48
CA GLN A 185 10.67 -14.46 -10.52
C GLN A 185 11.06 -15.90 -10.17
N ALA A 186 10.54 -16.44 -9.07
CA ALA A 186 10.65 -17.87 -8.89
C ALA A 186 9.94 -18.44 -10.11
N ILE A 187 10.70 -19.20 -10.90
CA ILE A 187 10.18 -19.90 -12.06
C ILE A 187 8.94 -20.63 -11.56
N GLU A 188 7.84 -20.31 -12.21
CA GLU A 188 6.53 -20.78 -11.84
C GLU A 188 6.54 -22.30 -11.73
N ASN A 189 6.49 -22.82 -10.51
CA ASN A 189 5.62 -23.97 -10.26
C ASN A 189 4.20 -23.40 -10.29
N ARG A 190 3.72 -23.01 -11.48
CA ARG A 190 2.28 -22.96 -11.73
C ARG A 190 1.78 -24.29 -11.18
N THR A 191 0.79 -24.26 -10.31
CA THR A 191 -0.05 -25.43 -10.12
C THR A 191 -0.49 -25.81 -11.53
N GLY A 192 0.18 -26.81 -12.10
CA GLY A 192 -0.20 -27.45 -13.33
C GLY A 192 -1.46 -28.23 -13.04
N GLY A 193 -2.54 -27.53 -12.70
CA GLY A 193 -3.85 -28.07 -12.92
C GLY A 193 -3.90 -28.32 -14.42
N GLU A 194 -4.05 -29.58 -14.79
CA GLU A 194 -4.32 -29.92 -16.17
C GLU A 194 -5.52 -29.08 -16.61
N PRO A 195 -5.45 -28.42 -17.77
CA PRO A 195 -6.64 -27.78 -18.32
C PRO A 195 -7.74 -28.84 -18.42
N PHE A 196 -8.98 -28.44 -18.11
CA PHE A 196 -10.14 -29.31 -18.31
C PHE A 196 -10.07 -29.94 -19.70
N ALA A 197 -10.15 -31.27 -19.76
CA ALA A 197 -10.20 -31.98 -21.02
C ALA A 197 -11.49 -31.62 -21.76
N ASP A 198 -11.48 -31.78 -23.09
CA ASP A 198 -12.66 -31.58 -23.92
C ASP A 198 -13.78 -32.53 -23.48
N GLY A 199 -14.76 -32.00 -22.73
CA GLY A 199 -15.89 -32.76 -22.19
C GLY A 199 -16.10 -32.61 -20.68
N ASP A 200 -15.07 -32.22 -19.90
CA ASP A 200 -15.19 -32.08 -18.45
C ASP A 200 -16.21 -30.99 -18.07
N LEU A 201 -16.23 -29.90 -18.83
CA LEU A 201 -17.22 -28.83 -18.67
C LEU A 201 -18.65 -29.29 -19.00
N LYS A 202 -18.83 -30.27 -19.89
CA LYS A 202 -20.14 -30.86 -20.19
C LYS A 202 -20.62 -31.75 -19.04
N GLN A 203 -19.71 -32.51 -18.42
CA GLN A 203 -20.03 -33.31 -17.23
C GLN A 203 -20.42 -32.42 -16.05
N ILE A 204 -19.69 -31.31 -15.83
CA ILE A 204 -20.04 -30.33 -14.79
C ILE A 204 -21.43 -29.74 -15.03
N ARG A 205 -21.79 -29.41 -16.29
CA ARG A 205 -23.14 -28.91 -16.64
C ARG A 205 -24.25 -29.94 -16.41
N LEU A 206 -23.96 -31.23 -16.49
CA LEU A 206 -24.91 -32.32 -16.23
C LEU A 206 -25.08 -32.60 -14.73
N ILE A 207 -24.01 -32.45 -13.95
CA ILE A 207 -24.01 -32.73 -12.50
C ILE A 207 -24.61 -31.56 -11.71
N LEU A 208 -24.37 -30.32 -12.13
CA LEU A 208 -24.81 -29.13 -11.39
C LEU A 208 -26.33 -29.08 -11.12
N PRO A 209 -27.24 -29.38 -12.09
CA PRO A 209 -28.68 -29.40 -11.84
C PRO A 209 -29.09 -30.50 -10.86
N ILE A 210 -28.43 -31.67 -10.92
CA ILE A 210 -28.70 -32.80 -10.02
C ILE A 210 -28.31 -32.42 -8.59
N VAL A 211 -27.15 -31.79 -8.41
CA VAL A 211 -26.70 -31.30 -7.10
C VAL A 211 -27.66 -30.24 -6.55
N ILE A 212 -28.13 -29.30 -7.39
CA ILE A 212 -29.12 -28.29 -6.98
C ILE A 212 -30.44 -28.96 -6.56
N ILE A 213 -30.93 -29.94 -7.33
CA ILE A 213 -32.15 -30.69 -6.98
C ILE A 213 -31.97 -31.45 -5.67
N LEU A 214 -30.82 -32.10 -5.45
CA LEU A 214 -30.53 -32.80 -4.20
C LEU A 214 -30.46 -31.85 -3.00
N ILE A 215 -29.86 -30.67 -3.16
CA ILE A 215 -29.85 -29.62 -2.12
C ILE A 215 -31.27 -29.16 -1.81
N LEU A 216 -32.10 -28.92 -2.83
CA LEU A 216 -33.50 -28.53 -2.66
C LEU A 216 -34.33 -29.63 -1.96
N LEU A 217 -34.13 -30.89 -2.33
CA LEU A 217 -34.79 -32.03 -1.68
C LEU A 217 -34.36 -32.18 -0.23
N CYS A 218 -33.06 -32.02 0.07
CA CYS A 218 -32.57 -32.03 1.45
C CYS A 218 -33.16 -30.88 2.26
N TYR A 219 -33.33 -29.69 1.66
CA TYR A 219 -33.94 -28.53 2.29
C TYR A 219 -35.43 -28.78 2.62
N ILE A 220 -36.17 -29.39 1.70
CA ILE A 220 -37.58 -29.76 1.89
C ILE A 220 -37.73 -30.84 2.97
N ILE A 221 -36.89 -31.88 2.95
CA ILE A 221 -36.94 -33.00 3.92
C ILE A 221 -36.54 -32.54 5.32
N SER A 222 -35.63 -31.57 5.44
CA SER A 222 -35.17 -31.05 6.74
C SER A 222 -36.18 -30.15 7.44
N GLY A 223 -37.37 -29.91 6.84
CA GLY A 223 -38.49 -29.27 7.52
C GLY A 223 -38.29 -27.80 7.92
N ASN A 224 -37.36 -27.08 7.28
CA ASN A 224 -37.22 -25.63 7.46
C ASN A 224 -38.24 -24.86 6.59
N VAL A 225 -39.52 -25.00 6.94
CA VAL A 225 -40.60 -24.06 6.63
C VAL A 225 -41.09 -23.45 7.94
#